data_AF-A0A081QLI0-F1
#
_entry.id   AF-A0A081QLI0-F1
#
_cell.length_a   1.000
_cell.length_b   1.000
_cell.length_c   1.000
_cell.angle_alpha   90.00
_cell.angle_beta   90.00
_cell.angle_gamma   90.00
#
_symmetry.space_group_name_H-M   'P 1'
#
loop_
_entity.id
_entity.type
_entity.pdbx_description
1 polymer ?
#
loop_
_entity_poly.entity_id
_entity_poly.type
_entity_poly.pdbx_seq_one_letter_code
_entity_poly.pdbx_strand_id
1 'polypeptide(L)'
;MAFLELRKYRETSKDSVRKPWLEFFGNKPFTQEPERAISQADQLLDYKSWSEEDRKMFSQLRMREEQALLAHDYALEQAEEKGLERGLERGRAEGREQGREEGIEQGLKVGLVNLVRQGLLTSEIASQQLGMTVAEFEALL
;
A
#
# COMPACT_ATOMS: atom_id res chain seq x y z
N MET A 1 13.96 -20.04 -17.55
CA MET A 1 14.44 -20.04 -16.16
C MET A 1 14.12 -21.40 -15.56
N ALA A 2 15.11 -22.13 -15.05
CA ALA A 2 14.90 -23.46 -14.47
C ALA A 2 15.09 -23.36 -12.96
N PHE A 3 14.09 -23.80 -12.19
CA PHE A 3 14.18 -23.89 -10.74
C PHE A 3 14.46 -25.33 -10.36
N LEU A 4 15.57 -25.55 -9.63
CA LEU A 4 15.88 -26.85 -9.06
C LEU A 4 15.38 -26.87 -7.62
N GLU A 5 14.20 -27.44 -7.38
CA GLU A 5 13.67 -27.57 -6.03
C GLU A 5 14.38 -28.72 -5.31
N LEU A 6 15.12 -28.39 -4.25
CA LEU A 6 15.73 -29.38 -3.38
C LEU A 6 14.67 -29.99 -2.46
N ARG A 7 14.79 -31.30 -2.18
CA ARG A 7 13.94 -31.95 -1.18
C ARG A 7 14.13 -31.28 0.17
N LYS A 8 13.02 -30.94 0.83
CA LYS A 8 13.02 -30.31 2.16
C LYS A 8 13.73 -31.19 3.19
N TYR A 9 14.44 -30.55 4.10
CA TYR A 9 15.13 -31.21 5.21
C TYR A 9 14.20 -32.06 6.06
N ARG A 10 14.68 -33.24 6.46
CA ARG A 10 14.07 -34.10 7.48
C ARG A 10 15.17 -34.62 8.37
N GLU A 11 15.02 -34.51 9.69
CA GLU A 11 16.01 -35.01 10.65
C GLU A 11 16.24 -36.53 10.50
N THR A 12 15.18 -37.27 10.14
CA THR A 12 15.21 -38.71 9.84
C THR A 12 15.74 -39.04 8.44
N SER A 13 16.25 -38.04 7.71
CA SER A 13 16.80 -38.26 6.37
C SER A 13 18.03 -39.16 6.45
N LYS A 14 18.03 -40.19 5.59
CA LYS A 14 19.18 -41.09 5.40
C LYS A 14 20.15 -40.58 4.33
N ASP A 15 19.90 -39.38 3.78
CA ASP A 15 20.74 -38.76 2.75
C ASP A 15 22.02 -38.21 3.38
N SER A 16 23.07 -39.02 3.40
CA SER A 16 24.35 -38.69 4.02
C SER A 16 25.10 -37.55 3.34
N VAL A 17 24.78 -37.23 2.08
CA VAL A 17 25.47 -36.18 1.32
C VAL A 17 24.77 -34.83 1.54
N ARG A 18 23.44 -34.78 1.43
CA ARG A 18 22.71 -33.49 1.52
C ARG A 18 22.39 -33.07 2.93
N LYS A 19 22.31 -34.01 3.88
CA LYS A 19 21.95 -33.71 5.27
C LYS A 19 22.91 -32.70 5.92
N PRO A 20 24.25 -32.84 5.82
CA PRO A 20 25.18 -31.83 6.34
C PRO A 20 24.98 -30.45 5.70
N TRP A 21 24.77 -30.37 4.39
CA TRP A 21 24.51 -29.10 3.70
C TRP A 21 23.24 -28.43 4.18
N LEU A 22 22.17 -29.20 4.40
CA LEU A 22 20.91 -28.67 4.93
C LEU A 22 21.02 -28.26 6.40
N GLU A 23 21.81 -28.97 7.21
CA GLU A 23 22.12 -28.58 8.58
C GLU A 23 22.92 -27.26 8.62
N PHE A 24 23.92 -27.12 7.74
CA PHE A 24 24.72 -25.91 7.57
C PHE A 24 23.86 -24.71 7.18
N PHE A 25 23.11 -24.78 6.07
CA PHE A 25 22.25 -23.67 5.64
C PHE A 25 21.10 -23.38 6.61
N GLY A 26 20.69 -24.39 7.40
CA GLY A 26 19.66 -24.27 8.42
C GLY A 26 20.15 -23.78 9.78
N ASN A 27 21.45 -23.47 9.93
CA ASN A 27 22.09 -23.13 11.21
C ASN A 27 21.81 -24.16 12.32
N LYS A 28 21.85 -25.45 11.98
CA LYS A 28 21.68 -26.58 12.91
C LYS A 28 23.04 -27.18 13.26
N PRO A 29 23.19 -27.77 14.46
CA PRO A 29 24.38 -28.55 14.77
C PRO A 29 24.47 -29.75 13.83
N PHE A 30 25.69 -30.10 13.40
CA PHE A 30 25.92 -31.25 12.55
C PHE A 30 25.63 -32.55 13.29
N THR A 31 24.81 -33.42 12.70
CA THR A 31 24.52 -34.75 13.27
C THR A 31 25.49 -35.83 12.78
N GLN A 32 26.32 -35.49 11.80
CA GLN A 32 27.35 -36.33 11.19
C GLN A 32 28.55 -35.46 10.79
N GLU A 33 29.71 -36.05 10.53
CA GLU A 33 30.90 -35.29 10.14
C GLU A 33 30.65 -34.58 8.79
N PRO A 34 30.77 -33.25 8.73
CA PRO A 34 30.58 -32.50 7.50
C PRO A 34 31.76 -32.69 6.54
N GLU A 35 31.49 -32.57 5.24
CA GLU A 35 32.56 -32.56 4.24
C GLU A 35 33.47 -31.35 4.42
N ARG A 36 34.74 -31.48 4.01
CA ARG A 36 35.76 -30.42 4.13
C ARG A 36 35.28 -29.05 3.61
N ALA A 37 34.52 -29.03 2.51
CA ALA A 37 33.98 -27.79 1.94
C ALA A 37 33.03 -27.08 2.91
N ILE A 38 32.18 -27.84 3.61
CA ILE A 38 31.26 -27.31 4.63
C ILE A 38 32.05 -26.84 5.84
N SER A 39 33.05 -27.60 6.30
CA SER A 39 33.90 -27.18 7.43
C SER A 39 34.66 -25.88 7.14
N GLN A 40 35.16 -25.72 5.91
CA GLN A 40 35.82 -24.48 5.49
C GLN A 40 34.83 -23.30 5.42
N ALA A 41 33.62 -23.55 4.91
CA ALA A 41 32.58 -22.54 4.88
C ALA A 41 32.14 -22.13 6.30
N ASP A 42 32.01 -23.07 7.22
CA ASP A 42 31.69 -22.82 8.63
C ASP A 42 32.76 -21.98 9.34
N GLN A 43 34.05 -22.25 9.09
CA GLN A 43 35.15 -21.43 9.59
C GLN A 43 35.12 -19.99 9.05
N LEU A 44 34.76 -19.80 7.78
CA LEU A 44 34.59 -18.48 7.20
C LEU A 44 33.42 -17.71 7.82
N LEU A 45 32.47 -18.38 8.46
CA LEU A 45 31.36 -17.76 9.19
C LEU A 45 31.67 -17.53 10.67
N ASP A 46 32.77 -18.09 11.20
CA ASP A 46 33.17 -17.86 12.59
C ASP A 46 33.69 -16.43 12.77
N TYR A 47 32.82 -15.57 13.28
CA TYR A 47 33.11 -14.17 13.58
C TYR A 47 34.35 -13.98 14.47
N LYS A 48 34.69 -14.96 15.32
CA LYS A 48 35.87 -14.89 16.19
C LYS A 48 37.18 -15.02 15.41
N SER A 49 37.15 -15.69 14.25
CA SER A 49 38.31 -15.89 13.37
C SER A 49 38.54 -14.74 12.38
N TRP A 50 37.58 -13.81 12.26
CA TRP A 50 37.64 -12.70 11.31
C TRP A 50 38.69 -11.64 11.66
N SER A 51 39.31 -11.08 10.62
CA SER A 51 40.20 -9.92 10.72
C SER A 51 39.42 -8.66 11.16
N GLU A 52 40.14 -7.63 11.61
CA GLU A 52 39.50 -6.35 11.94
C GLU A 52 38.87 -5.72 10.69
N GLU A 53 39.50 -5.89 9.53
CA GLU A 53 39.01 -5.44 8.24
C GLU A 53 37.68 -6.12 7.85
N ASP A 54 37.59 -7.44 8.01
CA ASP A 54 36.37 -8.21 7.70
C ASP A 54 35.20 -7.79 8.60
N ARG A 55 35.46 -7.61 9.90
CA ARG A 55 34.46 -7.12 10.86
C ARG A 55 33.99 -5.71 10.54
N LYS A 56 34.92 -4.82 10.18
CA LYS A 56 34.61 -3.44 9.80
C LYS A 56 33.81 -3.37 8.50
N MET A 57 34.15 -4.19 7.50
CA MET A 57 33.39 -4.27 6.25
C MET A 57 31.97 -4.80 6.50
N PHE A 58 31.83 -5.89 7.25
CA PHE A 58 30.51 -6.47 7.57
C PHE A 58 29.64 -5.48 8.34
N SER A 59 30.18 -4.83 9.37
CA SER A 59 29.44 -3.80 10.13
C SER A 59 29.03 -2.60 9.26
N GLN A 60 29.89 -2.13 8.36
CA GLN A 60 29.54 -1.07 7.40
C GLN A 60 28.43 -1.50 6.43
N LEU A 61 28.48 -2.74 5.93
CA LEU A 61 27.42 -3.29 5.08
C LEU A 61 26.09 -3.35 5.82
N ARG A 62 26.08 -3.86 7.06
CA ARG A 62 24.87 -3.92 7.90
C ARG A 62 24.30 -2.54 8.19
N MET A 63 25.15 -1.56 8.51
CA MET A 63 24.72 -0.16 8.69
C MET A 63 24.09 0.42 7.42
N ARG A 64 24.65 0.13 6.24
CA ARG A 64 24.07 0.57 4.96
C ARG A 64 22.74 -0.12 4.66
N GLU A 65 22.64 -1.43 4.89
CA GLU A 65 21.38 -2.16 4.73
C GLU A 65 20.28 -1.58 5.64
N GLU A 66 20.61 -1.33 6.91
CA GLU A 66 19.69 -0.73 7.88
C GLU A 66 19.28 0.68 7.48
N GLN A 67 20.22 1.53 7.05
CA GLN A 67 19.92 2.86 6.53
C GLN A 67 19.03 2.82 5.28
N ALA A 68 19.29 1.87 4.37
CA ALA A 68 18.47 1.70 3.17
C ALA A 68 17.04 1.27 3.52
N LEU A 69 16.89 0.37 4.49
CA LEU A 69 15.58 -0.06 4.98
C LEU A 69 14.83 1.12 5.63
N LEU A 70 15.47 1.87 6.52
CA LEU A 70 14.88 3.05 7.16
C LEU A 70 14.49 4.12 6.15
N ALA A 71 15.34 4.39 5.14
CA ALA A 71 15.04 5.35 4.09
C ALA A 71 13.85 4.90 3.21
N HIS A 72 13.76 3.60 2.93
CA HIS A 72 12.63 3.01 2.21
C HIS A 72 11.33 3.15 3.00
N ASP A 73 11.34 2.80 4.29
CA ASP A 73 10.16 2.87 5.15
C ASP A 73 9.69 4.32 5.33
N TYR A 74 10.63 5.25 5.52
CA TYR A 74 10.32 6.69 5.57
C TYR A 74 9.71 7.20 4.25
N ALA A 75 10.23 6.74 3.10
CA ALA A 75 9.69 7.13 1.80
C ALA A 75 8.27 6.60 1.58
N LEU A 76 7.97 5.39 2.06
CA LEU A 76 6.62 4.82 2.04
C LEU A 76 5.66 5.62 2.93
N GLU A 77 6.04 5.88 4.18
CA GLU A 77 5.24 6.66 5.12
C GLU A 77 4.89 8.05 4.54
N GLN A 78 5.89 8.73 3.97
CA GLN A 78 5.69 10.02 3.30
C GLN A 78 4.77 9.95 2.07
N ALA A 79 4.81 8.85 1.33
CA ALA A 79 3.93 8.66 0.18
C ALA A 79 2.49 8.41 0.61
N GLU A 80 2.27 7.62 1.67
CA GLU A 80 0.96 7.36 2.25
C GLU A 80 0.33 8.63 2.83
N GLU A 81 1.10 9.40 3.62
CA GLU A 81 0.65 10.66 4.21
C GLU A 81 0.20 11.65 3.13
N LYS A 82 1.05 11.88 2.11
CA LYS A 82 0.72 12.77 0.99
C LYS A 82 -0.45 12.26 0.16
N GLY A 83 -0.55 10.94 -0.02
CA GLY A 83 -1.66 10.31 -0.73
C GLY A 83 -2.98 10.55 -0.01
N LEU A 84 -3.00 10.35 1.29
CA LEU A 84 -4.17 10.56 2.14
C LEU A 84 -4.58 12.03 2.19
N GLU A 85 -3.63 12.94 2.41
CA GLU A 85 -3.88 14.38 2.46
C GLU A 85 -4.52 14.86 1.15
N ARG A 86 -3.93 14.51 0.00
CA ARG A 86 -4.47 14.86 -1.32
C ARG A 86 -5.86 14.25 -1.56
N GLY A 87 -6.07 13.01 -1.12
CA GLY A 87 -7.36 12.34 -1.22
C GLY A 87 -8.44 13.06 -0.43
N LEU A 88 -8.14 13.45 0.81
CA LEU A 88 -9.06 14.20 1.68
C LEU A 88 -9.34 15.60 1.15
N GLU A 89 -8.32 16.32 0.67
CA GLU A 89 -8.50 17.64 0.08
C GLU A 89 -9.39 17.60 -1.15
N ARG A 90 -9.14 16.68 -2.09
CA ARG A 90 -9.97 16.50 -3.28
C ARG A 90 -11.39 16.11 -2.92
N GLY A 91 -11.56 15.10 -2.05
CA GLY A 91 -12.89 14.66 -1.63
C GLY A 91 -13.70 15.77 -0.95
N ARG A 92 -13.05 16.62 -0.13
CA ARG A 92 -13.72 17.79 0.47
C ARG A 92 -14.04 18.87 -0.55
N ALA A 93 -13.15 19.13 -1.51
CA ALA A 93 -13.38 20.13 -2.54
C ALA A 93 -14.55 19.73 -3.44
N GLU A 94 -14.51 18.51 -3.98
CA GLU A 94 -15.56 17.93 -4.83
C GLU A 94 -16.89 17.86 -4.07
N GLY A 95 -16.89 17.37 -2.83
CA GLY A 95 -18.10 17.29 -2.02
C GLY A 95 -18.72 18.66 -1.70
N ARG A 96 -17.91 19.70 -1.50
CA ARG A 96 -18.43 21.07 -1.32
C ARG A 96 -18.97 21.66 -2.62
N GLU A 97 -18.31 21.40 -3.74
CA GLU A 97 -18.74 21.89 -5.05
C GLU A 97 -20.07 21.27 -5.43
N GLN A 98 -20.17 19.94 -5.39
CA GLN A 98 -21.41 19.21 -5.68
C GLN A 98 -22.53 19.62 -4.72
N GLY A 99 -22.27 19.68 -3.41
CA GLY A 99 -23.28 20.09 -2.44
C GLY A 99 -23.76 21.55 -2.63
N ARG A 100 -22.88 22.43 -3.12
CA ARG A 100 -23.24 23.82 -3.45
C ARG A 100 -24.09 23.89 -4.72
N GLU A 101 -23.74 23.13 -5.75
CA GLU A 101 -24.53 23.07 -7.00
C GLU A 101 -25.92 22.50 -6.74
N GLU A 102 -26.02 21.35 -6.07
CA GLU A 102 -27.29 20.74 -5.69
C GLU A 102 -28.14 21.66 -4.81
N GLY A 103 -27.52 22.35 -3.84
CA GLY A 103 -28.19 23.30 -2.97
C GLY A 103 -28.74 24.52 -3.72
N ILE A 104 -28.00 25.03 -4.71
CA ILE A 104 -28.45 26.15 -5.57
C ILE A 104 -29.62 25.69 -6.44
N GLU A 105 -29.53 24.52 -7.06
CA GLU A 105 -30.57 23.96 -7.91
C GLU A 105 -31.87 23.74 -7.12
N GLN A 106 -31.78 23.10 -5.95
CA GLN A 106 -32.92 22.90 -5.06
C GLN A 106 -33.50 24.22 -4.56
N GLY A 107 -32.65 25.18 -4.19
CA GLY A 107 -33.08 26.51 -3.76
C GLY A 107 -33.84 27.27 -4.86
N LEU A 108 -33.32 27.23 -6.09
CA LEU A 108 -33.98 27.82 -7.26
C LEU A 108 -35.35 27.17 -7.52
N LYS A 109 -35.41 25.84 -7.47
CA LYS A 109 -36.64 25.07 -7.64
C LYS A 109 -37.71 25.45 -6.62
N VAL A 110 -37.35 25.48 -5.32
CA VAL A 110 -38.27 25.88 -4.24
C VAL A 110 -38.69 27.35 -4.39
N GLY A 111 -37.78 28.23 -4.77
CA GLY A 111 -38.08 29.64 -5.01
C GLY A 111 -39.11 29.84 -6.11
N LEU A 112 -38.94 29.18 -7.26
CA LEU A 112 -39.87 29.27 -8.38
C LEU A 112 -41.25 28.68 -8.07
N VAL A 113 -41.30 27.54 -7.36
CA VAL A 113 -42.56 26.95 -6.87
C VAL A 113 -43.31 27.93 -5.98
N ASN A 114 -42.61 28.59 -5.05
CA ASN A 114 -43.23 29.57 -4.16
C ASN A 114 -43.77 30.80 -4.91
N LEU A 115 -43.05 31.29 -5.92
CA LEU A 115 -43.51 32.41 -6.75
C LEU A 115 -44.77 32.05 -7.56
N VAL A 116 -44.85 30.83 -8.10
CA VAL A 116 -46.04 30.35 -8.81
C VAL A 116 -47.22 30.18 -7.85
N ARG A 117 -47.02 29.59 -6.66
CA ARG A 117 -48.07 29.48 -5.64
C ARG A 117 -48.60 30.82 -5.14
N GLN A 118 -47.76 31.86 -5.14
CA GLN A 118 -48.16 33.23 -4.80
C GLN A 118 -48.84 33.97 -5.96
N GLY A 119 -48.97 33.34 -7.13
CA GLY A 119 -49.54 33.96 -8.34
C GLY A 119 -48.65 35.04 -8.95
N LEU A 120 -47.37 35.11 -8.57
CA LEU A 120 -46.40 36.10 -9.08
C LEU A 120 -45.73 35.65 -10.37
N LEU A 121 -45.80 34.36 -10.70
CA LEU A 121 -45.19 33.75 -11.89
C LEU A 121 -46.13 32.67 -12.45
N THR A 122 -46.08 32.39 -13.76
CA THR A 122 -46.82 31.27 -14.35
C THR A 122 -45.98 29.99 -14.39
N SER A 123 -46.64 28.83 -14.39
CA SER A 123 -45.99 27.52 -14.48
C SER A 123 -45.12 27.38 -15.73
N GLU A 124 -45.51 27.97 -16.87
CA GLU A 124 -44.72 27.93 -18.11
C GLU A 124 -43.37 28.65 -17.99
N ILE A 125 -43.36 29.83 -17.38
CA ILE A 125 -42.12 30.61 -17.23
C ILE A 125 -41.20 29.93 -16.21
N ALA A 126 -41.77 29.41 -15.13
CA ALA A 126 -41.03 28.69 -14.10
C ALA A 126 -40.41 27.38 -14.62
N SER A 127 -41.17 26.59 -15.39
CA SER A 127 -40.68 25.32 -15.95
C SER A 127 -39.56 25.56 -16.97
N GLN A 128 -39.67 26.62 -17.78
CA GLN A 128 -38.63 27.00 -18.74
C GLN A 128 -37.29 27.36 -18.05
N GLN A 129 -37.34 28.07 -16.91
CA GLN A 129 -36.12 28.42 -16.17
C GLN A 129 -35.42 27.22 -15.53
N LEU A 130 -36.16 26.18 -15.17
CA LEU A 130 -35.61 24.93 -14.64
C LEU A 130 -35.26 23.92 -15.74
N GLY A 131 -35.50 24.25 -17.01
CA GLY A 131 -35.24 23.35 -18.14
C GLY A 131 -36.09 22.08 -18.14
N MET A 132 -37.28 22.12 -17.51
CA MET A 132 -38.22 20.99 -17.43
C MET A 132 -39.55 21.31 -18.13
N THR A 133 -40.36 20.27 -18.35
CA THR A 133 -41.68 20.44 -18.94
C THR A 133 -42.66 21.08 -17.96
N VAL A 134 -43.71 21.70 -18.48
CA VAL A 134 -44.78 22.30 -17.64
C VAL A 134 -45.42 21.23 -16.75
N ALA A 135 -45.68 20.03 -17.29
CA ALA A 135 -46.26 18.93 -16.52
C ALA A 135 -45.35 18.45 -15.37
N GLU A 136 -44.03 18.36 -15.60
CA GLU A 136 -43.06 18.04 -14.54
C GLU A 136 -43.00 19.11 -13.46
N PHE A 137 -43.13 20.38 -13.86
CA PHE A 137 -43.17 21.49 -12.90
C PHE A 137 -44.47 21.49 -12.10
N GLU A 138 -45.62 21.28 -12.74
CA GLU A 138 -46.93 21.21 -12.09
C GLU A 138 -47.02 20.07 -11.07
N ALA A 139 -46.29 18.97 -11.28
CA ALA A 139 -46.17 17.89 -10.31
C ALA A 139 -45.44 18.30 -9.00
N LEU A 140 -44.77 19.46 -8.97
CA LEU A 140 -44.06 20.00 -7.80
C LEU A 140 -44.88 21.04 -7.02
N LEU A 141 -45.99 21.52 -7.60
CA LEU A 141 -46.87 22.53 -7.02
C LEU A 141 -47.79 21.95 -5.94
#